data_AF-A0A0U1P3H5-F1
#
_entry.id   AF-A0A0U1P3H5-F1
#
_cell.length_a   1.000
_cell.length_b   1.000
_cell.length_c   1.000
_cell.angle_alpha   90.00
_cell.angle_beta   90.00
_cell.angle_gamma   90.00
#
_symmetry.space_group_name_H-M   'P 1'
#
loop_
_entity.id
_entity.type
_entity.pdbx_description
1 polymer ?
#
loop_
_entity_poly.entity_id
_entity_poly.type
_entity_poly.pdbx_seq_one_letter_code
_entity_poly.pdbx_strand_id
1 'polypeptide(L)'
;MNCPQCSYSNPEGVKYCLNCGNRFINDNSQQEQNSHFYEFAQYVDMVPSSHRSVEPKFRNIFSRVFRRHSDLEAERLFIVGTALTTPSIEEVKDTWPKPWLFARVFLIVLIAYLGFYLGVSLFGNINFIPGLIIVGSFAVPFSTLMFFWEMNAPQNIAMYKIVYVVLIGGILSMLVALVFYDILRNNINPITIGIVEELSKVITVIYFVRHKKYKYVLNGLLLGAAVGSGFAAFETAGYALRALLSGNFQTLMFTILVRSFFAPGGHIAWAALTGAAICMVKGDKKFEFNMLLKPKFVRTFIFVVLMHALWDSRLVGALPLGQFILMVISWIFVFRTIRFGLKEIAEKKWELTNYQEPRPSYE
;
A
#
# COMPACT_ATOMS: atom_id res chain seq x y z
N MET A 1 -15.95 17.01 26.60
CA MET A 1 -14.94 16.68 27.64
C MET A 1 -13.56 17.15 27.21
N ASN A 2 -12.89 17.99 28.00
CA ASN A 2 -11.54 18.46 27.68
C ASN A 2 -10.50 17.43 28.13
N CYS A 3 -9.51 17.16 27.28
CA CYS A 3 -8.43 16.24 27.63
C CYS A 3 -7.50 16.87 28.69
N PRO A 4 -7.23 16.21 29.83
CA PRO A 4 -6.39 16.78 30.89
C PRO A 4 -4.91 16.94 30.47
N GLN A 5 -4.48 16.27 29.39
CA GLN A 5 -3.08 16.26 28.97
C GLN A 5 -2.78 17.20 27.79
N CYS A 6 -3.77 17.54 26.96
CA CYS A 6 -3.56 18.39 25.79
C CYS A 6 -4.64 19.45 25.57
N SER A 7 -5.56 19.60 26.53
CA SER A 7 -6.63 20.60 26.55
C SER A 7 -7.59 20.59 25.34
N TYR A 8 -7.48 19.59 24.47
CA TYR A 8 -8.36 19.44 23.31
C TYR A 8 -9.78 19.09 23.75
N SER A 9 -10.77 19.79 23.19
CA SER A 9 -12.19 19.54 23.46
C SER A 9 -12.67 18.33 22.67
N ASN A 10 -13.07 17.29 23.38
CA ASN A 10 -13.56 16.05 22.80
C ASN A 10 -15.09 15.95 22.93
N PRO A 11 -15.78 15.35 21.94
CA PRO A 11 -17.20 15.01 22.03
C PRO A 11 -17.50 14.09 23.23
N GLU A 12 -18.73 14.10 23.74
CA GLU A 12 -19.13 13.17 24.81
C GLU A 12 -19.13 11.70 24.33
N GLY A 13 -18.76 10.76 25.22
CA GLY A 13 -18.73 9.32 24.94
C GLY A 13 -17.41 8.75 24.39
N VAL A 14 -16.39 9.58 24.11
CA VAL A 14 -15.09 9.05 23.66
C VAL A 14 -14.27 8.48 24.83
N LYS A 15 -13.72 7.27 24.66
CA LYS A 15 -12.88 6.61 25.69
C LYS A 15 -11.43 7.13 25.72
N TYR A 16 -11.00 7.80 24.64
CA TYR A 16 -9.66 8.33 24.47
C TYR A 16 -9.74 9.72 23.84
N CYS A 17 -8.80 10.59 24.18
CA CYS A 17 -8.64 11.89 23.56
C CYS A 17 -8.30 11.72 22.07
N LEU A 18 -9.08 12.36 21.22
CA LEU A 18 -8.95 12.32 19.77
C LEU A 18 -7.67 13.00 19.27
N ASN A 19 -7.08 13.90 20.07
CA ASN A 19 -5.86 14.62 19.72
C ASN A 19 -4.59 13.87 20.17
N CYS A 20 -4.46 13.56 21.47
CA CYS A 20 -3.24 12.93 22.03
C CYS A 20 -3.35 11.42 22.31
N GLY A 21 -4.55 10.83 22.23
CA GLY A 21 -4.78 9.42 22.52
C GLY A 21 -4.84 9.06 24.00
N ASN A 22 -4.77 10.04 24.91
CA ASN A 22 -4.85 9.78 26.35
C ASN A 22 -6.22 9.21 26.74
N ARG A 23 -6.26 8.24 27.66
CA ARG A 23 -7.51 7.60 28.09
C ARG A 23 -8.25 8.53 29.05
N PHE A 24 -9.56 8.69 28.85
CA PHE A 24 -10.42 9.28 29.88
C PHE A 24 -10.62 8.23 30.96
N ILE A 25 -10.04 8.45 32.13
CA ILE A 25 -10.10 7.53 33.27
C ILE A 25 -11.54 7.52 33.76
N ASN A 26 -12.27 6.43 33.48
CA ASN A 26 -13.47 6.09 34.25
C ASN A 26 -13.00 5.20 35.39
N ASP A 27 -12.96 5.75 36.60
CA ASP A 27 -12.89 4.96 37.82
C ASP A 27 -14.20 4.17 37.96
N ASN A 28 -14.10 2.86 37.72
CA ASN A 28 -14.83 1.77 38.39
C ASN A 28 -14.95 0.56 37.45
N SER A 29 -13.89 -0.26 37.42
CA SER A 29 -14.01 -1.72 37.43
C SER A 29 -12.60 -2.34 37.47
N GLN A 30 -12.37 -3.03 38.58
CA GLN A 30 -11.24 -3.88 38.99
C GLN A 30 -10.41 -4.55 37.87
N GLN A 31 -9.09 -4.32 37.99
CA GLN A 31 -7.94 -5.23 37.86
C GLN A 31 -8.14 -6.66 37.32
N GLU A 32 -7.32 -6.98 36.29
CA GLU A 32 -6.51 -8.20 36.02
C GLU A 32 -6.38 -8.37 34.48
N GLN A 33 -5.23 -8.43 33.80
CA GLN A 33 -3.86 -8.86 34.07
C GLN A 33 -2.86 -8.07 33.18
N ASN A 34 -1.58 -8.07 33.60
CA ASN A 34 -0.36 -7.60 32.91
C ASN A 34 0.11 -6.16 33.22
N SER A 35 0.40 -5.90 34.51
CA SER A 35 1.02 -4.67 35.01
C SER A 35 2.49 -4.48 34.60
N HIS A 36 3.24 -5.56 34.33
CA HIS A 36 4.68 -5.44 34.04
C HIS A 36 5.03 -4.82 32.67
N PHE A 37 4.08 -4.77 31.73
CA PHE A 37 4.32 -4.19 30.39
C PHE A 37 4.05 -2.67 30.34
N TYR A 38 3.21 -2.16 31.25
CA TYR A 38 2.86 -0.74 31.30
C TYR A 38 3.94 0.13 31.95
N GLU A 39 4.67 -0.42 32.91
CA GLU A 39 5.77 0.27 33.60
C GLU A 39 6.96 0.54 32.65
N PHE A 40 7.25 -0.39 31.73
CA PHE A 40 8.28 -0.20 30.70
C PHE A 40 7.86 0.79 29.60
N ALA A 41 6.56 0.87 29.27
CA ALA A 41 6.05 1.80 28.26
C ALA A 41 6.03 3.25 28.78
N GLN A 42 5.72 3.46 30.06
CA GLN A 42 5.74 4.80 30.67
C GLN A 42 7.16 5.34 30.87
N TYR A 43 8.16 4.47 31.08
CA TYR A 43 9.57 4.89 31.19
C TYR A 43 10.16 5.40 29.85
N VAL A 44 9.55 5.06 28.71
CA VAL A 44 10.03 5.44 27.37
C VAL A 44 9.37 6.73 26.86
N ASP A 45 8.24 7.17 27.45
CA ASP A 45 7.51 8.37 27.03
C ASP A 45 7.87 9.63 27.85
N MET A 46 8.80 9.53 28.81
CA MET A 46 9.43 10.69 29.48
C MET A 46 10.77 11.05 28.83
N VAL A 47 10.73 11.58 27.60
CA VAL A 47 11.90 12.24 26.99
C VAL A 47 11.49 13.64 26.52
N PRO A 48 12.17 14.71 26.99
CA PRO A 48 11.93 16.08 26.55
C PRO A 48 12.05 16.22 25.02
N SER A 49 11.25 17.11 24.45
CA SER A 49 11.07 17.33 23.00
C SER A 49 12.33 17.72 22.21
N SER A 50 13.44 18.03 22.85
CA SER A 50 14.63 18.60 22.21
C SER A 50 15.56 17.58 21.51
N HIS A 51 15.36 16.27 21.68
CA HIS A 51 16.22 15.24 21.08
C HIS A 51 15.46 14.02 20.52
N ARG A 52 14.40 14.24 19.74
CA ARG A 52 13.83 13.14 18.93
C ARG A 52 14.74 12.83 17.75
N SER A 53 15.74 11.99 17.97
CA SER A 53 16.44 11.30 16.89
C SER A 53 15.44 10.38 16.17
N VAL A 54 15.14 10.76 14.93
CA VAL A 54 14.16 10.16 14.02
C VAL A 54 14.66 8.80 13.53
N GLU A 55 14.68 7.81 14.42
CA GLU A 55 14.93 6.41 14.06
C GLU A 55 13.65 5.60 14.27
N PRO A 56 12.81 5.52 13.23
CA PRO A 56 11.57 4.77 13.34
C PRO A 56 11.82 3.26 13.41
N LYS A 57 11.42 2.66 14.54
CA LYS A 57 11.57 1.23 14.78
C LYS A 57 10.50 0.44 14.01
N PHE A 58 10.94 -0.40 13.06
CA PHE A 58 10.11 -1.30 12.24
C PHE A 58 9.12 -2.15 13.06
N ARG A 59 9.54 -2.62 14.25
CA ARG A 59 8.72 -3.44 15.16
C ARG A 59 7.40 -2.77 15.60
N ASN A 60 7.26 -1.46 15.46
CA ASN A 60 6.07 -0.73 15.91
C ASN A 60 4.99 -0.54 14.82
N ILE A 61 5.26 -0.86 13.56
CA ILE A 61 4.33 -0.64 12.43
C ILE A 61 3.04 -1.45 12.65
N PHE A 62 3.15 -2.75 12.95
CA PHE A 62 2.01 -3.65 13.09
C PHE A 62 1.40 -3.70 14.50
N SER A 63 1.82 -2.80 15.40
CA SER A 63 1.39 -2.78 16.81
C SER A 63 -0.11 -2.57 17.03
N ARG A 64 -0.83 -2.08 16.01
CA ARG A 64 -2.28 -1.85 16.06
C ARG A 64 -3.12 -2.95 15.43
N VAL A 65 -2.54 -3.87 14.65
CA VAL A 65 -3.29 -4.92 13.91
C VAL A 65 -4.21 -5.73 14.84
N PHE A 66 -3.72 -6.10 16.02
CA PHE A 66 -4.47 -6.93 16.97
C PHE A 66 -5.30 -6.12 17.98
N ARG A 67 -5.32 -4.79 17.89
CA ARG A 67 -6.12 -3.95 18.79
C ARG A 67 -7.58 -3.89 18.35
N ARG A 68 -8.45 -3.53 19.30
CA ARG A 68 -9.84 -3.18 19.00
C ARG A 68 -9.90 -1.75 18.46
N HIS A 69 -10.66 -1.57 17.39
CA HIS A 69 -10.89 -0.30 16.72
C HIS A 69 -12.39 -0.05 16.67
N SER A 70 -12.81 1.21 16.82
CA SER A 70 -14.22 1.59 16.69
C SER A 70 -14.56 1.87 15.22
N ASP A 71 -15.85 1.78 14.88
CA ASP A 71 -16.34 2.07 13.53
C ASP A 71 -16.00 3.50 13.11
N LEU A 72 -16.11 4.47 14.03
CA LEU A 72 -15.69 5.85 13.80
C LEU A 72 -14.21 5.99 13.39
N GLU A 73 -13.33 5.12 13.91
CA GLU A 73 -11.92 5.13 13.49
C GLU A 73 -11.78 4.66 12.03
N ALA A 74 -12.52 3.62 11.65
CA ALA A 74 -12.55 3.15 10.27
C ALA A 74 -13.13 4.24 9.35
N GLU A 75 -14.29 4.81 9.69
CA GLU A 75 -14.94 5.88 8.92
C GLU A 75 -14.02 7.08 8.70
N ARG A 76 -13.27 7.49 9.74
CA ARG A 76 -12.28 8.57 9.63
C ARG A 76 -11.19 8.26 8.61
N LEU A 77 -10.74 7.02 8.51
CA LEU A 77 -9.79 6.63 7.47
C LEU A 77 -10.43 6.77 6.08
N PHE A 78 -11.68 6.32 5.90
CA PHE A 78 -12.35 6.35 4.59
C PHE A 78 -12.63 7.77 4.07
N ILE A 79 -12.85 8.75 4.95
CA ILE A 79 -13.08 10.13 4.54
C ILE A 79 -11.79 10.87 4.17
N VAL A 80 -10.60 10.32 4.42
CA VAL A 80 -9.31 10.98 4.10
C VAL A 80 -9.15 11.27 2.61
N GLY A 81 -8.44 12.35 2.27
CA GLY A 81 -8.06 12.67 0.88
C GLY A 81 -9.15 13.38 0.07
N THR A 82 -10.25 13.75 0.72
CA THR A 82 -11.32 14.60 0.15
C THR A 82 -10.94 16.09 0.26
N ALA A 83 -11.78 16.96 -0.29
CA ALA A 83 -11.55 18.41 -0.24
C ALA A 83 -11.49 18.97 1.19
N LEU A 84 -12.20 18.35 2.15
CA LEU A 84 -12.33 18.85 3.53
C LEU A 84 -11.40 18.14 4.53
N THR A 85 -10.82 17.01 4.15
CA THR A 85 -10.10 16.10 5.07
C THR A 85 -8.66 15.82 4.65
N THR A 86 -8.19 16.44 3.56
CA THR A 86 -6.78 16.37 3.20
C THR A 86 -6.01 17.29 4.15
N PRO A 87 -5.12 16.76 5.01
CA PRO A 87 -4.38 17.60 5.96
C PRO A 87 -3.41 18.53 5.25
N SER A 88 -3.11 19.67 5.87
CA SER A 88 -1.97 20.48 5.45
C SER A 88 -0.67 19.74 5.76
N ILE A 89 0.43 20.11 5.11
CA ILE A 89 1.72 19.42 5.31
C ILE A 89 2.25 19.60 6.75
N GLU A 90 1.88 20.68 7.43
CA GLU A 90 2.18 20.94 8.84
C GLU A 90 1.43 19.97 9.78
N GLU A 91 0.23 19.56 9.41
CA GLU A 91 -0.61 18.61 10.16
C GLU A 91 -0.23 17.14 9.92
N VAL A 92 0.47 16.85 8.82
CA VAL A 92 0.94 15.51 8.51
C VAL A 92 1.95 15.05 9.57
N LYS A 93 1.69 13.86 10.13
CA LYS A 93 2.61 13.18 11.03
C LYS A 93 3.81 12.64 10.25
N ASP A 94 5.00 12.98 10.69
CA ASP A 94 6.30 12.52 10.17
C ASP A 94 6.72 11.15 10.74
N THR A 95 5.94 10.60 11.67
CA THR A 95 6.11 9.25 12.23
C THR A 95 5.51 8.17 11.33
N TRP A 96 5.93 6.92 11.53
CA TRP A 96 5.38 5.79 10.78
C TRP A 96 3.88 5.62 11.05
N PRO A 97 3.05 5.53 9.99
CA PRO A 97 1.70 5.07 10.12
C PRO A 97 1.66 3.66 10.74
N LYS A 98 0.57 3.39 11.46
CA LYS A 98 0.34 2.11 12.14
C LYS A 98 -0.85 1.40 11.48
N PRO A 99 -0.62 0.73 10.33
CA PRO A 99 -1.69 0.12 9.55
C PRO A 99 -2.33 -1.04 10.32
N TRP A 100 -3.65 -1.16 10.21
CA TRP A 100 -4.45 -2.19 10.86
C TRP A 100 -5.66 -2.61 10.02
N LEU A 101 -6.20 -1.70 9.20
CA LEU A 101 -7.39 -1.96 8.40
C LEU A 101 -7.13 -2.99 7.31
N PHE A 102 -5.93 -3.02 6.72
CA PHE A 102 -5.54 -4.02 5.73
C PHE A 102 -5.79 -5.46 6.21
N ALA A 103 -5.52 -5.75 7.48
CA ALA A 103 -5.73 -7.07 8.07
C ALA A 103 -7.23 -7.38 8.28
N ARG A 104 -8.04 -6.37 8.62
CA ARG A 104 -9.50 -6.52 8.73
C ARG A 104 -10.15 -6.75 7.37
N VAL A 105 -9.72 -6.01 6.36
CA VAL A 105 -10.14 -6.20 4.97
C VAL A 105 -9.77 -7.61 4.50
N PHE A 106 -8.55 -8.07 4.76
CA PHE A 106 -8.14 -9.43 4.43
C PHE A 106 -9.05 -10.49 5.07
N LEU A 107 -9.36 -10.36 6.37
CA LEU A 107 -10.25 -11.30 7.06
C LEU A 107 -11.67 -11.29 6.47
N ILE A 108 -12.24 -10.12 6.19
CA ILE A 108 -13.59 -10.01 5.59
C ILE A 108 -13.62 -10.67 4.22
N VAL A 109 -12.63 -10.39 3.37
CA VAL A 109 -12.58 -10.95 2.02
C VAL A 109 -12.26 -12.45 2.05
N LEU A 110 -11.46 -12.92 3.02
CA LEU A 110 -11.20 -14.34 3.25
C LEU A 110 -12.49 -15.09 3.65
N ILE A 111 -13.31 -14.52 4.54
CA ILE A 111 -14.60 -15.11 4.90
C ILE A 111 -15.51 -15.19 3.66
N ALA A 112 -15.58 -14.13 2.86
CA ALA A 112 -16.33 -14.14 1.60
C ALA A 112 -15.82 -15.23 0.64
N TYR A 113 -14.50 -15.36 0.48
CA TYR A 113 -13.88 -16.40 -0.34
C TYR A 113 -14.25 -17.81 0.14
N LEU A 114 -14.19 -18.06 1.45
CA LEU A 114 -14.60 -19.34 2.04
C LEU A 114 -16.09 -19.62 1.79
N GLY A 115 -16.95 -18.61 1.86
CA GLY A 115 -18.37 -18.74 1.48
C GLY A 115 -18.53 -19.20 0.03
N PHE A 116 -17.79 -18.59 -0.91
CA PHE A 116 -17.80 -19.02 -2.31
C PHE A 116 -17.24 -20.43 -2.49
N TYR A 117 -16.16 -20.77 -1.80
CA TYR A 117 -15.56 -22.09 -1.85
C TYR A 117 -16.54 -23.17 -1.35
N LEU A 118 -17.20 -22.95 -0.21
CA LEU A 118 -18.21 -23.86 0.33
C LEU A 118 -19.41 -24.00 -0.61
N GLY A 119 -19.85 -22.90 -1.24
CA GLY A 119 -20.89 -22.90 -2.28
C GLY A 119 -20.58 -23.86 -3.43
N VAL A 120 -19.33 -23.89 -3.89
CA VAL A 120 -18.89 -24.80 -4.96
C VAL A 120 -18.66 -26.22 -4.41
N SER A 121 -17.90 -26.37 -3.32
CA SER A 121 -17.41 -27.67 -2.86
C SER A 121 -18.46 -28.51 -2.13
N LEU A 122 -19.36 -27.89 -1.35
CA LEU A 122 -20.39 -28.61 -0.60
C LEU A 122 -21.70 -28.72 -1.38
N PHE A 123 -22.11 -27.64 -2.06
CA PHE A 123 -23.42 -27.59 -2.73
C PHE A 123 -23.34 -27.88 -4.24
N GLY A 124 -22.13 -28.01 -4.81
CA GLY A 124 -21.96 -28.25 -6.25
C GLY A 124 -22.50 -27.12 -7.13
N ASN A 125 -22.74 -25.93 -6.57
CA ASN A 125 -23.44 -24.86 -7.27
C ASN A 125 -22.45 -24.00 -8.08
N ILE A 126 -22.49 -24.16 -9.40
CA ILE A 126 -21.61 -23.46 -10.35
C ILE A 126 -21.75 -21.93 -10.31
N ASN A 127 -22.87 -21.40 -9.80
CA ASN A 127 -23.07 -19.95 -9.69
C ASN A 127 -22.12 -19.29 -8.68
N PHE A 128 -21.48 -20.07 -7.80
CA PHE A 128 -20.45 -19.57 -6.89
C PHE A 128 -19.07 -19.46 -7.54
N ILE A 129 -18.85 -20.07 -8.71
CA ILE A 129 -17.53 -20.07 -9.39
C ILE A 129 -17.08 -18.66 -9.81
N PRO A 130 -17.92 -17.80 -10.43
CA PRO A 130 -17.51 -16.44 -10.76
C PRO A 130 -17.09 -15.64 -9.52
N GLY A 131 -17.85 -15.77 -8.42
CA GLY A 131 -17.51 -15.14 -7.16
C GLY A 131 -16.21 -15.69 -6.55
N LEU A 132 -15.99 -17.00 -6.62
CA LEU A 132 -14.74 -17.64 -6.19
C LEU A 132 -13.52 -17.08 -6.94
N ILE A 133 -13.62 -16.93 -8.27
CA ILE A 133 -12.54 -16.38 -9.11
C ILE A 133 -12.29 -14.92 -8.77
N ILE A 134 -13.33 -14.09 -8.72
CA ILE A 134 -13.19 -12.64 -8.49
C ILE A 134 -12.69 -12.38 -7.07
N VAL A 135 -13.36 -12.92 -6.05
CA VAL A 135 -12.99 -12.69 -4.65
C VAL A 135 -11.62 -13.27 -4.36
N GLY A 136 -11.33 -14.49 -4.85
CA GLY A 136 -10.01 -15.11 -4.69
C GLY A 136 -8.89 -14.29 -5.31
N SER A 137 -9.10 -13.76 -6.53
CA SER A 137 -8.09 -12.98 -7.23
C SER A 137 -7.88 -11.59 -6.64
N PHE A 138 -8.90 -10.99 -6.01
CA PHE A 138 -8.81 -9.65 -5.41
C PHE A 138 -8.44 -9.66 -3.92
N ALA A 139 -8.60 -10.77 -3.20
CA ALA A 139 -8.45 -10.82 -1.74
C ALA A 139 -7.10 -10.27 -1.24
N VAL A 140 -6.00 -10.88 -1.67
CA VAL A 140 -4.66 -10.45 -1.24
C VAL A 140 -4.22 -9.16 -1.94
N PRO A 141 -4.46 -8.95 -3.26
CA PRO A 141 -4.11 -7.68 -3.89
C PRO A 141 -4.77 -6.47 -3.25
N PHE A 142 -6.07 -6.52 -3.00
CA PHE A 142 -6.79 -5.41 -2.39
C PHE A 142 -6.36 -5.20 -0.94
N SER A 143 -6.15 -6.26 -0.16
CA SER A 143 -5.63 -6.13 1.21
C SER A 143 -4.23 -5.51 1.25
N THR A 144 -3.36 -5.89 0.31
CA THR A 144 -2.02 -5.29 0.19
C THR A 144 -2.11 -3.81 -0.18
N LEU A 145 -3.02 -3.46 -1.09
CA LEU A 145 -3.27 -2.06 -1.43
C LEU A 145 -3.74 -1.23 -0.23
N MET A 146 -4.61 -1.80 0.61
CA MET A 146 -5.05 -1.13 1.84
C MET A 146 -3.88 -0.83 2.77
N PHE A 147 -2.88 -1.71 2.85
CA PHE A 147 -1.64 -1.41 3.57
C PHE A 147 -0.92 -0.19 2.95
N PHE A 148 -0.71 -0.15 1.62
CA PHE A 148 -0.10 1.02 0.96
C PHE A 148 -0.90 2.31 1.19
N TRP A 149 -2.23 2.21 1.24
CA TRP A 149 -3.09 3.34 1.50
C TRP A 149 -2.95 3.87 2.93
N GLU A 150 -2.96 2.98 3.92
CA GLU A 150 -2.70 3.36 5.32
C GLU A 150 -1.29 3.92 5.52
N MET A 151 -0.32 3.47 4.71
CA MET A 151 1.05 3.97 4.72
C MET A 151 1.23 5.32 3.99
N ASN A 152 0.22 5.82 3.28
CA ASN A 152 0.26 7.12 2.60
C ASN A 152 0.07 8.28 3.60
N ALA A 153 1.15 8.65 4.29
CA ALA A 153 1.15 9.73 5.28
C ALA A 153 0.56 11.07 4.80
N PRO A 154 0.74 11.53 3.53
CA PRO A 154 0.13 12.75 3.04
C PRO A 154 -1.40 12.74 3.00
N GLN A 155 -2.03 11.56 3.03
CA GLN A 155 -3.48 11.45 3.21
C GLN A 155 -4.30 12.28 2.18
N ASN A 156 -3.79 12.41 0.97
CA ASN A 156 -4.28 13.34 -0.07
C ASN A 156 -4.96 12.64 -1.26
N ILE A 157 -5.19 11.33 -1.18
CA ILE A 157 -5.85 10.52 -2.21
C ILE A 157 -7.08 9.86 -1.58
N ALA A 158 -8.27 10.24 -2.05
CA ALA A 158 -9.54 9.69 -1.58
C ALA A 158 -9.73 8.22 -2.00
N MET A 159 -10.43 7.44 -1.17
CA MET A 159 -10.64 6.00 -1.40
C MET A 159 -11.29 5.70 -2.76
N TYR A 160 -12.32 6.46 -3.16
CA TYR A 160 -12.97 6.24 -4.46
C TYR A 160 -12.00 6.39 -5.64
N LYS A 161 -10.98 7.26 -5.54
CA LYS A 161 -9.93 7.39 -6.55
C LYS A 161 -9.02 6.17 -6.57
N ILE A 162 -8.76 5.57 -5.41
CA ILE A 162 -7.97 4.33 -5.32
C ILE A 162 -8.72 3.20 -6.03
N VAL A 163 -10.01 3.04 -5.75
CA VAL A 163 -10.87 2.06 -6.46
C VAL A 163 -10.88 2.33 -7.96
N TYR A 164 -11.02 3.59 -8.37
CA TYR A 164 -10.93 3.98 -9.79
C TYR A 164 -9.60 3.59 -10.43
N VAL A 165 -8.46 3.82 -9.75
CA VAL A 165 -7.13 3.45 -10.25
C VAL A 165 -6.94 1.94 -10.30
N VAL A 166 -7.48 1.18 -9.35
CA VAL A 166 -7.47 -0.29 -9.40
C VAL A 166 -8.18 -0.80 -10.63
N LEU A 167 -9.42 -0.35 -10.85
CA LEU A 167 -10.24 -0.84 -11.95
C LEU A 167 -9.73 -0.33 -13.31
N ILE A 168 -9.64 0.99 -13.48
CA ILE A 168 -9.27 1.62 -14.75
C ILE A 168 -7.77 1.49 -15.03
N GLY A 169 -6.93 1.65 -14.01
CA GLY A 169 -5.48 1.45 -14.18
C GLY A 169 -5.14 -0.02 -14.40
N GLY A 170 -5.79 -0.95 -13.70
CA GLY A 170 -5.61 -2.38 -13.95
C GLY A 170 -5.92 -2.76 -15.39
N ILE A 171 -7.11 -2.41 -15.91
CA ILE A 171 -7.47 -2.74 -17.29
C ILE A 171 -6.61 -1.98 -18.32
N LEU A 172 -6.32 -0.69 -18.08
CA LEU A 172 -5.52 0.12 -19.00
C LEU A 172 -4.10 -0.45 -19.15
N SER A 173 -3.46 -0.84 -18.05
CA SER A 173 -2.12 -1.43 -18.08
C SER A 173 -2.09 -2.78 -18.79
N MET A 174 -3.15 -3.60 -18.67
CA MET A 174 -3.28 -4.83 -19.46
C MET A 174 -3.47 -4.54 -20.95
N LEU A 175 -4.33 -3.58 -21.32
CA LEU A 175 -4.53 -3.20 -22.72
C LEU A 175 -3.24 -2.66 -23.36
N VAL A 176 -2.49 -1.83 -22.63
CA VAL A 176 -1.18 -1.34 -23.09
C VAL A 176 -0.18 -2.51 -23.25
N ALA A 177 -0.19 -3.49 -22.34
CA ALA A 177 0.66 -4.68 -22.49
C ALA A 177 0.31 -5.48 -23.75
N LEU A 178 -0.98 -5.66 -24.07
CA LEU A 178 -1.42 -6.35 -25.28
C LEU A 178 -0.90 -5.68 -26.56
N VAL A 179 -0.92 -4.35 -26.62
CA VAL A 179 -0.34 -3.61 -27.76
C VAL A 179 1.16 -3.89 -27.91
N PHE A 180 1.91 -3.92 -26.81
CA PHE A 180 3.34 -4.24 -26.87
C PHE A 180 3.62 -5.70 -27.22
N TYR A 181 2.79 -6.64 -26.78
CA TYR A 181 2.92 -8.04 -27.19
C TYR A 181 2.68 -8.24 -28.69
N ASP A 182 1.71 -7.54 -29.27
CA ASP A 182 1.45 -7.57 -30.72
C ASP A 182 2.68 -7.07 -31.52
N ILE A 183 3.38 -6.05 -31.02
CA ILE A 183 4.62 -5.55 -31.61
C ILE A 183 5.77 -6.58 -31.52
N LEU A 184 5.90 -7.29 -30.40
CA LEU A 184 6.98 -8.26 -30.18
C LEU A 184 6.80 -9.58 -30.94
N ARG A 185 5.57 -9.90 -31.38
CA ARG A 185 5.21 -11.13 -32.11
C ARG A 185 5.75 -12.40 -31.42
N ASN A 186 6.85 -12.95 -31.93
CA ASN A 186 7.40 -14.25 -31.51
C ASN A 186 8.56 -14.15 -30.51
N ASN A 187 9.02 -12.96 -30.14
CA ASN A 187 10.15 -12.77 -29.22
C ASN A 187 9.70 -12.71 -27.75
N ILE A 188 8.92 -13.71 -27.32
CA ILE A 188 8.39 -13.81 -25.96
C ILE A 188 9.33 -14.68 -25.12
N ASN A 189 10.04 -14.05 -24.20
CA ASN A 189 10.88 -14.69 -23.19
C ASN A 189 10.67 -13.96 -21.84
N PRO A 190 11.14 -14.51 -20.70
CA PRO A 190 10.91 -13.89 -19.39
C PRO A 190 11.36 -12.43 -19.29
N ILE A 191 12.43 -12.05 -19.98
CA ILE A 191 12.93 -10.66 -19.98
C ILE A 191 11.97 -9.76 -20.77
N THR A 192 11.54 -10.18 -21.97
CA THR A 192 10.63 -9.36 -22.78
C THR A 192 9.25 -9.26 -22.14
N ILE A 193 8.76 -10.31 -21.47
CA ILE A 193 7.54 -10.24 -20.63
C ILE A 193 7.71 -9.19 -19.53
N GLY A 194 8.79 -9.28 -18.75
CA GLY A 194 9.09 -8.30 -17.70
C GLY A 194 9.19 -6.87 -18.22
N ILE A 195 9.81 -6.63 -19.37
CA ILE A 195 9.89 -5.29 -19.98
C ILE A 195 8.49 -4.80 -20.36
N VAL A 196 7.72 -5.61 -21.08
CA VAL A 196 6.39 -5.25 -21.61
C VAL A 196 5.44 -4.88 -20.49
N GLU A 197 5.31 -5.77 -19.52
CA GLU A 197 4.30 -5.60 -18.47
C GLU A 197 4.67 -4.53 -17.46
N GLU A 198 5.96 -4.33 -17.18
CA GLU A 198 6.37 -3.27 -16.26
C GLU A 198 6.34 -1.90 -16.96
N LEU A 199 6.65 -1.84 -18.26
CA LEU A 199 6.49 -0.62 -19.04
C LEU A 199 5.03 -0.20 -19.18
N SER A 200 4.11 -1.16 -19.40
CA SER A 200 2.68 -0.87 -19.49
C SER A 200 2.10 -0.30 -18.19
N LYS A 201 2.54 -0.83 -17.04
CA LYS A 201 2.22 -0.30 -15.71
C LYS A 201 2.82 1.09 -15.52
N VAL A 202 4.08 1.32 -15.90
CA VAL A 202 4.73 2.65 -15.83
C VAL A 202 3.92 3.71 -16.60
N ILE A 203 3.55 3.43 -17.85
CA ILE A 203 2.75 4.35 -18.70
C ILE A 203 1.43 4.68 -18.01
N THR A 204 0.77 3.66 -17.47
CA THR A 204 -0.49 3.79 -16.76
C THR A 204 -0.33 4.60 -15.47
N VAL A 205 0.71 4.36 -14.68
CA VAL A 205 0.98 5.12 -13.45
C VAL A 205 1.26 6.59 -13.76
N ILE A 206 2.05 6.89 -14.81
CA ILE A 206 2.31 8.26 -15.28
C ILE A 206 1.00 9.02 -15.53
N TYR A 207 0.01 8.38 -16.17
CA TYR A 207 -1.29 8.99 -16.42
C TYR A 207 -1.97 9.50 -15.14
N PHE A 208 -1.83 8.77 -14.02
CA PHE A 208 -2.41 9.16 -12.72
C PHE A 208 -1.50 10.13 -11.93
N VAL A 209 -0.18 9.92 -11.90
CA VAL A 209 0.75 10.73 -11.07
C VAL A 209 1.16 12.06 -11.71
N ARG A 210 0.86 12.29 -12.99
CA ARG A 210 1.18 13.55 -13.70
C ARG A 210 0.54 14.79 -13.08
N HIS A 211 -0.55 14.62 -12.32
CA HIS A 211 -1.21 15.73 -11.64
C HIS A 211 -0.32 16.33 -10.53
N LYS A 212 -0.22 17.66 -10.46
CA LYS A 212 0.58 18.37 -9.45
C LYS A 212 0.17 18.05 -8.00
N LYS A 213 -1.10 17.68 -7.76
CA LYS A 213 -1.59 17.23 -6.45
C LYS A 213 -0.80 16.03 -5.91
N TYR A 214 -0.34 15.14 -6.79
CA TYR A 214 0.33 13.90 -6.42
C TYR A 214 1.85 14.02 -6.56
N LYS A 215 2.47 14.81 -5.67
CA LYS A 215 3.90 15.14 -5.74
C LYS A 215 4.81 14.28 -4.84
N TYR A 216 4.30 13.82 -3.71
CA TYR A 216 5.06 13.02 -2.75
C TYR A 216 5.38 11.62 -3.27
N VAL A 217 6.51 11.07 -2.84
CA VAL A 217 6.96 9.69 -3.12
C VAL A 217 5.90 8.68 -2.70
N LEU A 218 5.26 8.88 -1.54
CA LEU A 218 4.22 7.99 -1.03
C LEU A 218 2.95 7.99 -1.90
N ASN A 219 2.66 9.09 -2.61
CA ASN A 219 1.56 9.12 -3.58
C ASN A 219 1.87 8.23 -4.78
N GLY A 220 3.10 8.31 -5.29
CA GLY A 220 3.58 7.46 -6.38
C GLY A 220 3.57 5.98 -5.98
N LEU A 221 4.00 5.69 -4.75
CA LEU A 221 3.97 4.36 -4.17
C LEU A 221 2.54 3.80 -4.11
N LEU A 222 1.58 4.57 -3.59
CA LEU A 222 0.17 4.17 -3.48
C LEU A 222 -0.49 4.00 -4.85
N LEU A 223 -0.33 4.96 -5.76
CA LEU A 223 -0.95 4.90 -7.10
C LEU A 223 -0.34 3.78 -7.94
N GLY A 224 0.98 3.54 -7.79
CA GLY A 224 1.65 2.38 -8.36
C GLY A 224 1.09 1.07 -7.82
N ALA A 225 0.98 0.93 -6.49
CA ALA A 225 0.37 -0.24 -5.86
C ALA A 225 -1.07 -0.48 -6.33
N ALA A 226 -1.86 0.58 -6.54
CA ALA A 226 -3.24 0.48 -7.02
C ALA A 226 -3.32 -0.09 -8.43
N VAL A 227 -2.50 0.43 -9.37
CA VAL A 227 -2.40 -0.12 -10.74
C VAL A 227 -1.93 -1.58 -10.71
N GLY A 228 -0.87 -1.87 -9.94
CA GLY A 228 -0.32 -3.22 -9.80
C GLY A 228 -1.31 -4.21 -9.17
N SER A 229 -2.16 -3.75 -8.24
CA SER A 229 -3.21 -4.57 -7.61
C SER A 229 -4.31 -4.93 -8.61
N GLY A 230 -4.74 -3.96 -9.42
CA GLY A 230 -5.68 -4.20 -10.51
C GLY A 230 -5.11 -5.19 -11.52
N PHE A 231 -3.88 -4.95 -12.00
CA PHE A 231 -3.20 -5.84 -12.93
C PHE A 231 -3.10 -7.28 -12.39
N ALA A 232 -2.57 -7.45 -11.18
CA ALA A 232 -2.39 -8.76 -10.55
C ALA A 232 -3.72 -9.50 -10.37
N ALA A 233 -4.78 -8.81 -9.97
CA ALA A 233 -6.09 -9.40 -9.72
C ALA A 233 -6.77 -9.82 -11.03
N PHE A 234 -6.82 -8.94 -12.03
CA PHE A 234 -7.43 -9.27 -13.33
C PHE A 234 -6.68 -10.37 -14.06
N GLU A 235 -5.35 -10.34 -14.04
CA GLU A 235 -4.53 -11.37 -14.64
C GLU A 235 -4.73 -12.73 -13.96
N THR A 236 -4.74 -12.76 -12.62
CA THR A 236 -5.01 -13.98 -11.84
C THR A 236 -6.41 -14.54 -12.14
N ALA A 237 -7.42 -13.68 -12.26
CA ALA A 237 -8.77 -14.09 -12.64
C ALA A 237 -8.78 -14.72 -14.05
N GLY A 238 -8.02 -14.16 -15.00
CA GLY A 238 -7.86 -14.72 -16.35
C GLY A 238 -7.15 -16.08 -16.37
N TYR A 239 -6.11 -16.28 -15.56
CA TYR A 239 -5.47 -17.60 -15.40
C TYR A 239 -6.42 -18.62 -14.76
N ALA A 240 -7.15 -18.23 -13.71
CA ALA A 240 -8.13 -19.07 -13.05
C ALA A 240 -9.25 -19.49 -14.03
N LEU A 241 -9.76 -18.56 -14.82
CA LEU A 241 -10.77 -18.84 -15.85
C LEU A 241 -10.23 -19.81 -16.92
N ARG A 242 -9.00 -19.61 -17.40
CA ARG A 242 -8.37 -20.54 -18.36
C ARG A 242 -8.24 -21.96 -17.80
N ALA A 243 -7.88 -22.09 -16.52
CA ALA A 243 -7.81 -23.39 -15.85
C ALA A 243 -9.20 -24.05 -15.70
N LEU A 244 -10.24 -23.26 -15.44
CA LEU A 244 -11.62 -23.77 -15.45
C LEU A 244 -12.03 -24.26 -16.84
N LEU A 245 -11.76 -23.48 -17.88
CA LEU A 245 -12.13 -23.80 -19.26
C LEU A 245 -11.40 -25.04 -19.80
N SER A 246 -10.21 -25.36 -19.27
CA SER A 246 -9.51 -26.62 -19.56
C SER A 246 -10.03 -27.81 -18.74
N GLY A 247 -11.10 -27.64 -17.97
CA GLY A 247 -11.69 -28.68 -17.12
C GLY A 247 -10.91 -28.97 -15.84
N ASN A 248 -9.93 -28.13 -15.49
CA ASN A 248 -9.03 -28.39 -14.37
C ASN A 248 -9.29 -27.46 -13.18
N PHE A 249 -10.30 -27.82 -12.38
CA PHE A 249 -10.65 -27.08 -11.16
C PHE A 249 -9.52 -27.03 -10.13
N GLN A 250 -8.71 -28.09 -10.02
CA GLN A 250 -7.56 -28.11 -9.12
C GLN A 250 -6.52 -27.05 -9.52
N THR A 251 -6.25 -26.91 -10.82
CA THR A 251 -5.36 -25.87 -11.34
C THR A 251 -5.93 -24.48 -11.12
N LEU A 252 -7.26 -24.28 -11.21
CA LEU A 252 -7.89 -23.01 -10.83
C LEU A 252 -7.59 -22.67 -9.36
N MET A 253 -7.82 -23.62 -8.45
CA MET A 253 -7.63 -23.41 -7.02
C MET A 253 -6.16 -23.14 -6.69
N PHE A 254 -5.26 -23.94 -7.26
CA PHE A 254 -3.82 -23.77 -7.10
C PHE A 254 -3.34 -22.42 -7.66
N THR A 255 -3.84 -22.02 -8.82
CA THR A 255 -3.54 -20.72 -9.44
C THR A 255 -3.93 -19.56 -8.53
N ILE A 256 -5.16 -19.56 -8.01
CA ILE A 256 -5.63 -18.53 -7.09
C ILE A 256 -4.76 -18.51 -5.83
N LEU A 257 -4.50 -19.67 -5.22
CA LEU A 257 -3.75 -19.77 -3.97
C LEU A 257 -2.30 -19.25 -4.12
N VAL A 258 -1.55 -19.78 -5.09
CA VAL A 258 -0.13 -19.44 -5.27
C VAL A 258 0.04 -17.99 -5.68
N ARG A 259 -0.75 -17.52 -6.66
CA ARG A 259 -0.66 -16.14 -7.13
C ARG A 259 -1.10 -15.15 -6.05
N SER A 260 -2.11 -15.49 -5.25
CA SER A 260 -2.53 -14.65 -4.12
C SER A 260 -1.47 -14.59 -3.03
N PHE A 261 -0.86 -15.72 -2.68
CA PHE A 261 0.18 -15.77 -1.64
C PHE A 261 1.36 -14.85 -1.96
N PHE A 262 1.79 -14.82 -3.23
CA PHE A 262 2.93 -14.01 -3.67
C PHE A 262 2.56 -12.64 -4.24
N ALA A 263 1.28 -12.34 -4.43
CA ALA A 263 0.80 -11.04 -4.92
C ALA A 263 1.44 -9.82 -4.20
N PRO A 264 1.65 -9.84 -2.86
CA PRO A 264 2.27 -8.72 -2.18
C PRO A 264 3.70 -8.41 -2.64
N GLY A 265 4.44 -9.40 -3.14
CA GLY A 265 5.82 -9.28 -3.61
C GLY A 265 5.99 -9.15 -5.12
N GLY A 266 4.92 -9.34 -5.89
CA GLY A 266 4.93 -9.29 -7.36
C GLY A 266 4.54 -7.91 -7.89
N HIS A 267 3.66 -7.90 -8.90
CA HIS A 267 3.22 -6.70 -9.62
C HIS A 267 2.83 -5.52 -8.73
N ILE A 268 2.25 -5.77 -7.55
CA ILE A 268 1.83 -4.72 -6.61
C ILE A 268 3.05 -3.93 -6.11
N ALA A 269 4.03 -4.63 -5.54
CA ALA A 269 5.24 -4.00 -5.03
C ALA A 269 6.07 -3.38 -6.16
N TRP A 270 6.17 -4.06 -7.30
CA TRP A 270 6.92 -3.59 -8.47
C TRP A 270 6.36 -2.30 -9.06
N ALA A 271 5.04 -2.24 -9.27
CA ALA A 271 4.36 -1.04 -9.73
C ALA A 271 4.42 0.08 -8.67
N ALA A 272 4.34 -0.25 -7.37
CA ALA A 272 4.54 0.72 -6.31
C ALA A 272 5.93 1.36 -6.37
N LEU A 273 6.99 0.56 -6.52
CA LEU A 273 8.37 1.04 -6.59
C LEU A 273 8.60 1.94 -7.81
N THR A 274 8.12 1.56 -8.99
CA THR A 274 8.24 2.40 -10.19
C THR A 274 7.41 3.68 -10.06
N GLY A 275 6.21 3.62 -9.48
CA GLY A 275 5.38 4.79 -9.19
C GLY A 275 6.06 5.76 -8.22
N ALA A 276 6.67 5.25 -7.15
CA ALA A 276 7.46 6.04 -6.23
C ALA A 276 8.66 6.69 -6.92
N ALA A 277 9.38 5.95 -7.78
CA ALA A 277 10.50 6.47 -8.55
C ALA A 277 10.09 7.59 -9.52
N ILE A 278 8.91 7.53 -10.12
CA ILE A 278 8.36 8.62 -10.94
C ILE A 278 8.17 9.88 -10.09
N CYS A 279 7.59 9.76 -8.90
CA CYS A 279 7.45 10.89 -7.99
C CYS A 279 8.80 11.44 -7.51
N MET A 280 9.79 10.58 -7.26
CA MET A 280 11.16 11.01 -6.92
C MET A 280 11.83 11.85 -8.01
N VAL A 281 11.64 11.51 -9.28
CA VAL A 281 12.25 12.26 -10.40
C VAL A 281 11.48 13.51 -10.78
N LYS A 282 10.16 13.51 -10.53
CA LYS A 282 9.23 14.61 -10.79
C LYS A 282 9.29 15.71 -9.73
N GLY A 283 9.28 15.34 -8.44
CA GLY A 283 9.15 16.28 -7.32
C GLY A 283 7.93 17.20 -7.49
N ASP A 284 8.11 18.50 -7.25
CA ASP A 284 7.06 19.52 -7.40
C ASP A 284 6.86 20.02 -8.85
N LYS A 285 7.63 19.53 -9.82
CA LYS A 285 7.57 19.95 -11.24
C LYS A 285 6.42 19.24 -11.98
N LYS A 286 6.05 19.78 -13.15
CA LYS A 286 5.21 19.03 -14.11
C LYS A 286 5.99 17.83 -14.63
N PHE A 287 5.31 16.73 -14.94
CA PHE A 287 5.96 15.55 -15.49
C PHE A 287 6.45 15.82 -16.91
N GLU A 288 7.69 15.44 -17.19
CA GLU A 288 8.32 15.49 -18.52
C GLU A 288 8.98 14.13 -18.80
N PHE A 289 8.90 13.65 -20.04
CA PHE A 289 9.42 12.32 -20.40
C PHE A 289 10.93 12.16 -20.16
N ASN A 290 11.70 13.24 -20.30
CA ASN A 290 13.14 13.25 -20.01
C ASN A 290 13.46 12.88 -18.56
N MET A 291 12.51 13.01 -17.64
CA MET A 291 12.67 12.59 -16.24
C MET A 291 12.82 11.07 -16.09
N LEU A 292 12.30 10.28 -17.05
CA LEU A 292 12.45 8.82 -17.06
C LEU A 292 13.88 8.38 -17.42
N LEU A 293 14.69 9.26 -18.00
CA LEU A 293 16.11 8.99 -18.27
C LEU A 293 16.99 9.22 -17.03
N LYS A 294 16.44 9.79 -15.95
CA LYS A 294 17.23 10.04 -14.74
C LYS A 294 17.65 8.72 -14.09
N PRO A 295 18.89 8.61 -13.58
CA PRO A 295 19.42 7.37 -13.01
C PRO A 295 18.55 6.75 -11.91
N LYS A 296 17.86 7.57 -11.11
CA LYS A 296 16.95 7.09 -10.05
C LYS A 296 15.80 6.25 -10.60
N PHE A 297 15.16 6.70 -11.68
CA PHE A 297 14.08 5.96 -12.33
C PHE A 297 14.63 4.74 -13.06
N VAL A 298 15.64 4.92 -13.91
CA VAL A 298 16.22 3.84 -14.72
C VAL A 298 16.67 2.66 -13.86
N ARG A 299 17.36 2.91 -12.73
CA ARG A 299 17.79 1.85 -11.80
C ARG A 299 16.61 1.09 -11.20
N THR A 300 15.56 1.81 -10.81
CA THR A 300 14.35 1.19 -10.22
C THR A 300 13.59 0.37 -11.26
N PHE A 301 13.48 0.89 -12.49
CA PHE A 301 12.82 0.21 -13.60
C PHE A 301 13.57 -1.07 -14.00
N ILE A 302 14.89 -1.00 -14.19
CA ILE A 302 15.73 -2.17 -14.49
C ILE A 302 15.60 -3.21 -13.36
N PHE A 303 15.67 -2.78 -12.10
CA PHE A 303 15.48 -3.68 -10.96
C PHE A 303 14.15 -4.42 -11.03
N VAL A 304 13.03 -3.70 -11.25
CA VAL A 304 11.70 -4.29 -11.34
C VAL A 304 11.56 -5.23 -12.54
N VAL A 305 12.09 -4.88 -13.71
CA VAL A 305 12.12 -5.76 -14.90
C VAL A 305 12.90 -7.04 -14.61
N LEU A 306 14.04 -6.95 -13.93
CA LEU A 306 14.83 -8.13 -13.55
C LEU A 306 14.10 -9.01 -12.54
N MET A 307 13.45 -8.41 -11.54
CA MET A 307 12.64 -9.15 -10.56
C MET A 307 11.51 -9.92 -11.24
N HIS A 308 10.84 -9.30 -12.21
CA HIS A 308 9.80 -9.93 -13.01
C HIS A 308 10.37 -11.03 -13.92
N ALA A 309 11.43 -10.75 -14.67
CA ALA A 309 12.05 -11.74 -15.53
C ALA A 309 12.54 -12.97 -14.75
N LEU A 310 13.06 -12.77 -13.53
CA LEU A 310 13.42 -13.86 -12.63
C LEU A 310 12.19 -14.65 -12.18
N TRP A 311 11.12 -13.96 -11.79
CA TRP A 311 9.85 -14.58 -11.42
C TRP A 311 9.32 -15.55 -12.50
N ASP A 312 9.38 -15.14 -13.77
CA ASP A 312 8.94 -15.95 -14.92
C ASP A 312 10.00 -16.94 -15.42
N SER A 313 11.22 -16.86 -14.91
CA SER A 313 12.30 -17.76 -15.32
C SER A 313 12.22 -19.12 -14.64
N ARG A 314 12.74 -20.13 -15.33
CA ARG A 314 12.94 -21.47 -14.75
C ARG A 314 14.02 -21.49 -13.65
N LEU A 315 14.80 -20.42 -13.50
CA LEU A 315 15.93 -20.31 -12.55
C LEU A 315 15.46 -20.25 -11.09
N VAL A 316 14.24 -19.80 -10.86
CA VAL A 316 13.62 -19.71 -9.53
C VAL A 316 13.34 -21.10 -8.93
N GLY A 317 13.50 -22.17 -9.71
CA GLY A 317 13.42 -23.56 -9.26
C GLY A 317 11.98 -24.09 -9.17
N ALA A 318 11.85 -25.42 -9.01
CA ALA A 318 10.55 -26.08 -8.86
C ALA A 318 9.91 -25.86 -7.47
N LEU A 319 10.69 -25.43 -6.49
CA LEU A 319 10.23 -25.12 -5.14
C LEU A 319 10.04 -23.60 -4.98
N PRO A 320 9.00 -23.15 -4.25
CA PRO A 320 8.60 -21.74 -4.14
C PRO A 320 9.61 -20.83 -3.40
N LEU A 321 10.83 -21.31 -3.13
CA LEU A 321 11.84 -20.61 -2.36
C LEU A 321 12.34 -19.36 -3.10
N GLY A 322 12.55 -19.45 -4.42
CA GLY A 322 13.01 -18.29 -5.17
C GLY A 322 11.93 -17.19 -5.25
N GLN A 323 10.65 -17.53 -5.45
CA GLN A 323 9.54 -16.58 -5.38
C GLN A 323 9.45 -15.91 -3.99
N PHE A 324 9.68 -16.68 -2.93
CA PHE A 324 9.70 -16.15 -1.57
C PHE A 324 10.87 -15.17 -1.35
N ILE A 325 12.08 -15.52 -1.83
CA ILE A 325 13.24 -14.62 -1.79
C ILE A 325 12.96 -13.33 -2.55
N LEU A 326 12.38 -13.42 -3.76
CA LEU A 326 12.01 -12.26 -4.56
C LEU A 326 11.01 -11.36 -3.81
N MET A 327 9.98 -11.96 -3.19
CA MET A 327 9.01 -11.24 -2.37
C MET A 327 9.69 -10.50 -1.21
N VAL A 328 10.59 -11.16 -0.47
CA VAL A 328 11.34 -10.53 0.64
C VAL A 328 12.18 -9.35 0.13
N ILE A 329 12.89 -9.53 -1.00
CA ILE A 329 13.68 -8.47 -1.63
C ILE A 329 12.78 -7.28 -2.01
N SER A 330 11.64 -7.52 -2.68
CA SER A 330 10.69 -6.47 -3.03
C SER A 330 10.23 -5.68 -1.81
N TRP A 331 9.90 -6.35 -0.71
CA TRP A 331 9.47 -5.68 0.52
C TRP A 331 10.58 -4.88 1.21
N ILE A 332 11.85 -5.31 1.15
CA ILE A 332 12.99 -4.51 1.61
C ILE A 332 13.03 -3.17 0.87
N PHE A 333 12.88 -3.19 -0.46
CA PHE A 333 12.85 -1.95 -1.26
C PHE A 333 11.60 -1.11 -1.01
N VAL A 334 10.44 -1.73 -0.79
CA VAL A 334 9.19 -1.02 -0.42
C VAL A 334 9.39 -0.29 0.91
N PHE A 335 9.87 -0.95 1.97
CA PHE A 335 10.08 -0.30 3.26
C PHE A 335 11.15 0.81 3.20
N ARG A 336 12.22 0.62 2.41
CA ARG A 336 13.20 1.69 2.16
C ARG A 336 12.57 2.90 1.49
N THR A 337 11.69 2.66 0.52
CA THR A 337 10.96 3.71 -0.20
C THR A 337 9.95 4.43 0.70
N ILE A 338 9.25 3.70 1.57
CA ILE A 338 8.39 4.31 2.59
C ILE A 338 9.20 5.20 3.54
N ARG A 339 10.34 4.71 4.04
CA ARG A 339 11.25 5.51 4.89
C ARG A 339 11.70 6.77 4.18
N PHE A 340 12.03 6.67 2.89
CA PHE A 340 12.41 7.82 2.07
C PHE A 340 11.25 8.83 1.94
N GLY A 341 10.03 8.36 1.64
CA GLY A 341 8.86 9.22 1.52
C GLY A 341 8.47 9.92 2.84
N LEU A 342 8.64 9.26 3.98
CA LEU A 342 8.44 9.91 5.30
C LEU A 342 9.51 10.98 5.57
N LYS A 343 10.77 10.74 5.18
CA LYS A 343 11.83 11.74 5.26
C LYS A 343 11.56 12.96 4.37
N GLU A 344 11.11 12.73 3.13
CA GLU A 344 10.71 13.81 2.20
C GLU A 344 9.63 14.72 2.83
N ILE A 345 8.66 14.13 3.52
CA ILE A 345 7.60 14.88 4.22
C ILE A 345 8.18 15.69 5.38
N ALA A 346 9.05 15.09 6.20
CA ALA A 346 9.69 15.77 7.32
C ALA A 346 10.56 16.96 6.86
N GLU A 347 11.33 16.78 5.77
CA GLU A 347 12.14 17.84 5.17
C GLU A 347 11.27 19.00 4.67
N LYS A 348 10.21 18.71 3.91
CA LYS A 348 9.27 19.74 3.42
C LYS A 348 8.57 20.49 4.55
N LYS A 349 8.25 19.80 5.66
CA LYS A 349 7.66 20.42 6.85
C LYS A 349 8.64 21.36 7.56
N TRP A 350 9.90 20.95 7.66
CA TRP A 350 10.98 21.76 8.24
C TRP A 350 11.26 23.02 7.40
N GLU A 351 11.32 22.89 6.06
CA GLU A 351 11.47 24.02 5.14
C GLU A 351 10.36 25.07 5.33
N LEU A 352 9.10 24.64 5.47
CA LEU A 352 7.97 25.56 5.66
C LEU A 352 7.99 26.28 7.01
N THR A 353 8.43 25.59 8.06
CA THR A 353 8.50 26.17 9.41
C THR A 353 9.61 27.22 9.50
N ASN A 354 10.78 26.98 8.87
CA ASN A 354 11.92 27.89 8.94
C ASN A 354 11.88 29.05 7.93
N TYR A 355 11.10 28.93 6.84
CA TYR A 355 10.86 30.07 5.95
C TYR A 355 9.92 31.13 6.57
N GLN A 356 9.26 30.82 7.69
CA GLN A 356 8.36 31.73 8.42
C GLN A 356 9.05 32.57 9.51
N GLU A 357 10.34 32.37 9.80
CA GLU A 357 11.10 33.30 10.64
C GLU A 357 11.62 34.48 9.80
N PRO A 358 11.20 35.74 10.05
CA PRO A 358 11.84 36.89 9.42
C PRO A 358 13.31 36.94 9.89
N ARG A 359 14.25 37.09 8.95
CA ARG A 359 15.64 37.42 9.30
C ARG A 359 15.59 38.65 10.22
N PRO A 360 16.20 38.63 11.42
CA PRO A 360 16.37 39.86 12.18
C PRO A 360 17.12 40.85 11.28
N SER A 361 16.48 41.98 11.01
CA SER A 361 17.15 43.15 10.45
C SER A 361 18.15 43.61 11.49
N TYR A 362 19.42 43.25 11.29
CA TYR A 362 20.51 43.96 11.93
C TYR A 362 20.60 45.32 11.21
N GLU A 363 19.93 46.33 11.77
CA GLU A 363 20.30 47.74 11.59
C GLU A 363 21.58 48.04 12.37
#